data_AF-A0A9P1I1J3-F1
#
_entry.id   AF-A0A9P1I1J3-F1
#
_cell.length_a   1.000
_cell.length_b   1.000
_cell.length_c   1.000
_cell.angle_alpha   90.00
_cell.angle_beta   90.00
_cell.angle_gamma   90.00
#
_symmetry.space_group_name_H-M   'P 1'
#
loop_
_entity.id
_entity.type
_entity.pdbx_description
1 polymer ?
#
loop_
_entity_poly.entity_id
_entity_poly.type
_entity_poly.pdbx_seq_one_letter_code
_entity_poly.pdbx_strand_id
1 'polypeptide(L)'
;MWFFYVFLASIPMTVMSICPMENHQVCNSGNDNVCVCALIQSDEKSAPESSCNTVITRDEETEKFPVVSIEFNLDEKVNGLDEWPEESFRDVIASSLRVEEEDIIVLRVNCGNTEDQLTVQFGVLKKDSNDSALPYTEDDFIDAKSLVSRMKAMGHLNRIADMDVDTIEFTDEMIEIEFEPSNDDLIFQAVVVATACIISILLGLYYTCKGKEYSDDLQKV
;
A
#
# COMPACT_ATOMS: atom_id res chain seq x y z
N MET A 1 19.50 38.76 16.37
CA MET A 1 18.71 37.54 16.67
C MET A 1 17.40 37.56 15.87
N TRP A 2 17.49 37.64 14.54
CA TRP A 2 16.36 37.89 13.62
C TRP A 2 16.72 37.35 12.22
N PHE A 3 17.05 36.06 12.08
CA PHE A 3 17.45 35.52 10.76
C PHE A 3 17.07 34.05 10.46
N PHE A 4 16.15 33.44 11.21
CA PHE A 4 15.86 31.99 11.08
C PHE A 4 14.41 31.62 10.69
N TYR A 5 13.67 32.48 9.97
CA TYR A 5 12.23 32.27 9.76
C TYR A 5 11.73 32.27 8.30
N VAL A 6 12.60 32.07 7.29
CA VAL A 6 12.20 32.28 5.87
C VAL A 6 12.31 31.05 4.95
N PHE A 7 12.67 29.86 5.43
CA PHE A 7 12.74 28.67 4.57
C PHE A 7 11.85 27.55 5.09
N LEU A 8 10.53 27.63 4.86
CA LEU A 8 9.62 26.48 5.09
C LEU A 8 8.24 26.61 4.41
N ALA A 9 8.06 27.47 3.41
CA ALA A 9 6.76 27.63 2.76
C ALA A 9 6.90 27.78 1.25
N SER A 10 7.29 26.70 0.57
CA SER A 10 7.08 26.52 -0.86
C SER A 10 7.54 25.11 -1.28
N ILE A 11 6.71 24.10 -1.00
CA ILE A 11 6.73 22.86 -1.77
C ILE A 11 5.39 22.85 -2.52
N PRO A 12 5.40 22.96 -3.86
CA PRO A 12 4.21 22.62 -4.63
C PRO A 12 4.02 21.10 -4.53
N MET A 13 3.10 20.66 -3.68
CA MET A 13 2.60 19.28 -3.71
C MET A 13 1.50 19.23 -4.76
N THR A 14 1.88 18.90 -5.99
CA THR A 14 0.96 18.33 -6.98
C THR A 14 1.70 17.19 -7.64
N VAL A 15 1.72 16.06 -6.95
CA VAL A 15 1.99 14.76 -7.57
C VAL A 15 0.61 14.13 -7.66
N MET A 16 -0.07 14.32 -8.80
CA MET A 16 -1.28 13.56 -9.13
C MET A 16 -0.81 12.41 -10.00
N SER A 17 -0.34 11.39 -9.31
CA SER A 17 -0.09 10.06 -9.84
C SER A 17 -1.01 9.15 -9.04
N ILE A 18 -1.68 8.22 -9.72
CA ILE A 18 -2.55 7.19 -9.11
C ILE A 18 -1.84 6.41 -7.98
N CYS A 19 -0.49 6.44 -8.01
CA CYS A 19 0.40 6.03 -6.95
C CYS A 19 1.15 7.27 -6.44
N PRO A 20 1.08 7.65 -5.15
CA PRO A 20 0.49 6.92 -4.02
C PRO A 20 -1.05 7.02 -3.96
N MET A 21 -1.73 5.92 -3.62
CA MET A 21 -3.19 5.90 -3.46
C MET A 21 -3.66 6.60 -2.17
N GLU A 22 -4.16 7.84 -2.25
CA GLU A 22 -4.56 8.61 -1.06
C GLU A 22 -5.46 7.86 -0.07
N ASN A 23 -6.41 7.06 -0.57
CA ASN A 23 -7.42 6.40 0.25
C ASN A 23 -7.00 5.04 0.84
N HIS A 24 -5.85 4.47 0.47
CA HIS A 24 -5.33 3.16 0.95
C HIS A 24 -6.33 1.97 0.91
N GLN A 25 -7.50 2.13 0.29
CA GLN A 25 -8.59 1.16 0.28
C GLN A 25 -9.32 1.20 -1.05
N VAL A 26 -9.71 0.03 -1.54
CA VAL A 26 -10.53 -0.19 -2.74
C VAL A 26 -11.75 -0.99 -2.31
N CYS A 27 -12.96 -0.48 -2.54
CA CYS A 27 -14.18 -1.08 -2.03
C CYS A 27 -14.97 -1.72 -3.15
N ASN A 28 -15.19 -3.04 -3.06
CA ASN A 28 -15.92 -3.79 -4.07
C ASN A 28 -17.39 -3.31 -4.16
N SER A 29 -17.69 -2.50 -5.18
CA SER A 29 -19.04 -2.05 -5.51
C SER A 29 -19.99 -3.25 -5.70
N GLY A 30 -21.08 -3.31 -4.93
CA GLY A 30 -22.06 -4.41 -4.95
C GLY A 30 -22.10 -5.27 -3.69
N ASN A 31 -21.05 -5.20 -2.86
CA ASN A 31 -21.01 -5.83 -1.54
C ASN A 31 -20.62 -4.79 -0.50
N ASP A 32 -21.63 -4.16 0.14
CA ASP A 32 -21.57 -2.94 0.98
C ASP A 32 -20.51 -2.91 2.10
N ASN A 33 -19.76 -3.99 2.35
CA ASN A 33 -18.74 -4.09 3.41
C ASN A 33 -17.41 -4.75 2.98
N VAL A 34 -17.14 -4.89 1.68
CA VAL A 34 -15.97 -5.64 1.17
C VAL A 34 -14.92 -4.70 0.59
N CYS A 35 -14.20 -3.99 1.48
CA CYS A 35 -13.05 -3.17 1.09
C CYS A 35 -11.73 -3.94 1.29
N VAL A 36 -10.85 -3.84 0.29
CA VAL A 36 -9.50 -4.40 0.28
C VAL A 36 -8.46 -3.29 0.39
N CYS A 37 -7.34 -3.59 1.04
CA CYS A 37 -6.21 -2.66 1.14
C CYS A 37 -5.61 -2.41 -0.25
N ALA A 38 -5.31 -1.14 -0.52
CA ALA A 38 -4.37 -0.76 -1.56
C ALA A 38 -3.02 -0.44 -0.92
N LEU A 39 -1.95 -1.04 -1.44
CA LEU A 39 -0.59 -0.82 -0.96
C LEU A 39 0.04 0.39 -1.65
N ILE A 40 0.76 1.16 -0.83
CA ILE A 40 1.62 2.27 -1.22
C ILE A 40 3.04 1.92 -0.77
N GLN A 41 4.03 2.49 -1.47
CA GLN A 41 5.47 2.33 -1.32
C GLN A 41 5.99 2.16 0.11
N SER A 42 7.19 1.57 0.20
CA SER A 42 7.93 1.23 1.42
C SER A 42 8.22 2.38 2.40
N ASP A 43 8.02 3.64 2.00
CA ASP A 43 8.32 4.84 2.78
C ASP A 43 7.07 5.55 3.36
N GLU A 44 5.86 5.09 3.04
CA GLU A 44 4.62 5.60 3.63
C GLU A 44 4.03 4.65 4.70
N LYS A 45 3.23 5.21 5.61
CA LYS A 45 2.61 4.43 6.69
C LYS A 45 1.61 3.45 6.08
N SER A 46 1.92 2.16 6.18
CA SER A 46 1.01 1.08 5.79
C SER A 46 -0.38 1.29 6.40
N ALA A 47 -1.41 0.95 5.63
CA ALA A 47 -2.78 0.97 6.11
C ALA A 47 -2.88 0.14 7.41
N PRO A 48 -3.50 0.66 8.48
CA PRO A 48 -3.62 -0.07 9.73
C PRO A 48 -4.39 -1.38 9.51
N GLU A 49 -3.89 -2.51 10.02
CA GLU A 49 -4.50 -3.86 9.88
C GLU A 49 -6.02 -3.89 10.15
N SER A 50 -6.51 -3.02 11.03
CA SER A 50 -7.91 -2.91 11.40
C SER A 50 -8.84 -2.35 10.32
N SER A 51 -8.33 -1.83 9.19
CA SER A 51 -9.17 -1.22 8.14
C SER A 51 -9.47 -2.16 6.96
N CYS A 52 -8.81 -3.30 6.84
CA CYS A 52 -8.96 -4.17 5.68
C CYS A 52 -9.62 -5.50 6.04
N ASN A 53 -10.82 -5.73 5.53
CA ASN A 53 -11.54 -6.97 5.72
C ASN A 53 -10.85 -8.07 4.92
N THR A 54 -10.54 -9.20 5.57
CA THR A 54 -10.05 -10.40 4.88
C THR A 54 -11.20 -11.01 4.08
N VAL A 55 -11.25 -10.71 2.79
CA VAL A 55 -12.33 -11.12 1.88
C VAL A 55 -12.26 -12.61 1.52
N ILE A 56 -11.10 -13.24 1.68
CA ILE A 56 -10.83 -14.61 1.25
C ILE A 56 -10.12 -15.43 2.33
N THR A 57 -10.37 -16.74 2.35
CA THR A 57 -9.65 -17.71 3.16
C THR A 57 -8.51 -18.28 2.34
N ARG A 58 -7.27 -18.04 2.78
CA ARG A 58 -6.09 -18.69 2.20
C ARG A 58 -6.00 -20.14 2.69
N ASP A 59 -5.38 -20.99 1.89
CA ASP A 59 -5.07 -22.35 2.30
C ASP A 59 -4.10 -22.34 3.48
N GLU A 60 -4.43 -23.06 4.56
CA GLU A 60 -3.66 -23.06 5.82
C GLU A 60 -2.29 -23.74 5.71
N GLU A 61 -2.08 -24.60 4.72
CA GLU A 61 -0.83 -25.34 4.53
C GLU A 61 0.14 -24.62 3.61
N THR A 62 -0.38 -23.88 2.64
CA THR A 62 0.41 -23.26 1.58
C THR A 62 0.44 -21.73 1.62
N GLU A 63 -0.49 -21.11 2.37
CA GLU A 63 -0.74 -19.66 2.40
C GLU A 63 -1.04 -19.04 1.02
N LYS A 64 -1.30 -19.89 0.03
CA LYS A 64 -1.52 -19.53 -1.36
C LYS A 64 -3.00 -19.32 -1.66
N PHE A 65 -3.27 -18.51 -2.68
CA PHE A 65 -4.61 -18.33 -3.21
C PHE A 65 -4.51 -18.02 -4.71
N PRO A 66 -5.19 -18.79 -5.58
CA PRO A 66 -5.10 -18.58 -7.02
C PRO A 66 -5.82 -17.29 -7.43
N VAL A 67 -5.08 -16.36 -8.04
CA VAL A 67 -5.60 -15.07 -8.49
C VAL A 67 -5.18 -14.74 -9.92
N VAL A 68 -5.96 -13.86 -10.55
CA VAL A 68 -5.54 -13.20 -11.78
C VAL A 68 -4.82 -11.91 -11.40
N SER A 69 -3.57 -11.78 -11.83
CA SER A 69 -2.75 -10.59 -11.63
C SER A 69 -2.63 -9.82 -12.95
N ILE A 70 -2.89 -8.52 -12.92
CA ILE A 70 -2.67 -7.60 -14.04
C ILE A 70 -1.68 -6.54 -13.60
N GLU A 71 -0.64 -6.35 -14.39
CA GLU A 71 0.33 -5.28 -14.24
C GLU A 71 0.05 -4.19 -15.28
N PHE A 72 -0.11 -2.96 -14.78
CA PHE A 72 -0.31 -1.75 -15.56
C PHE A 72 0.96 -0.92 -15.56
N ASN A 73 1.30 -0.40 -16.73
CA ASN A 73 2.32 0.64 -16.87
C ASN A 73 1.64 2.01 -16.77
N LEU A 74 2.00 2.77 -15.73
CA LEU A 74 1.51 4.12 -15.46
C LEU A 74 2.38 5.12 -16.20
N ASP A 75 2.29 5.14 -17.54
CA ASP A 75 2.94 6.16 -18.35
C ASP A 75 2.39 7.57 -18.02
N GLU A 76 3.09 8.63 -18.44
CA GLU A 76 2.70 10.04 -18.24
C GLU A 76 1.26 10.40 -18.71
N LYS A 77 0.61 9.54 -19.49
CA LYS A 77 -0.78 9.68 -19.93
C LYS A 77 -1.81 9.41 -18.83
N VAL A 78 -1.41 8.67 -17.79
CA VAL A 78 -2.27 8.30 -16.65
C VAL A 78 -2.25 9.40 -15.56
N ASN A 79 -1.39 10.43 -15.70
CA ASN A 79 -1.28 11.61 -14.82
C ASN A 79 -2.56 12.48 -14.70
N GLY A 80 -3.67 12.07 -15.30
CA GLY A 80 -4.99 12.70 -15.14
C GLY A 80 -5.97 11.89 -14.31
N LEU A 81 -5.56 10.72 -13.81
CA LEU A 81 -6.36 9.89 -12.91
C LEU A 81 -5.90 10.09 -11.48
N ASP A 82 -6.70 10.82 -10.71
CA ASP A 82 -6.47 11.09 -9.29
C ASP A 82 -6.88 9.89 -8.40
N GLU A 83 -7.67 8.96 -8.95
CA GLU A 83 -8.24 7.82 -8.22
C GLU A 83 -8.23 6.55 -9.09
N TRP A 84 -8.15 5.39 -8.42
CA TRP A 84 -8.31 4.08 -9.03
C TRP A 84 -9.66 3.97 -9.78
N PRO A 85 -9.66 3.79 -11.12
CA PRO A 85 -10.89 3.76 -11.90
C PRO A 85 -11.59 2.39 -11.82
N GLU A 86 -12.02 2.01 -10.62
CA GLU A 86 -12.57 0.68 -10.33
C GLU A 86 -13.77 0.32 -11.23
N GLU A 87 -14.69 1.25 -11.44
CA GLU A 87 -15.89 1.06 -12.27
C GLU A 87 -15.51 0.75 -13.72
N SER A 88 -14.59 1.53 -14.30
CA SER A 88 -14.12 1.31 -15.67
C SER A 88 -13.32 0.02 -15.81
N PHE A 89 -12.53 -0.33 -14.79
CA PHE A 89 -11.83 -1.60 -14.75
C PHE A 89 -12.82 -2.77 -14.78
N ARG A 90 -13.85 -2.73 -13.92
CA ARG A 90 -14.88 -3.77 -13.84
C ARG A 90 -15.66 -3.91 -15.14
N ASP A 91 -16.14 -2.81 -15.73
CA ASP A 91 -16.88 -2.82 -17.00
C ASP A 91 -16.09 -3.52 -18.12
N VAL A 92 -14.81 -3.16 -18.28
CA VAL A 92 -13.96 -3.76 -19.31
C VAL A 92 -13.74 -5.25 -19.06
N ILE A 93 -13.42 -5.64 -17.82
CA ILE A 93 -13.19 -7.05 -17.47
C ILE A 93 -14.49 -7.87 -17.60
N ALA A 94 -15.62 -7.33 -17.15
CA ALA A 94 -16.94 -7.95 -17.22
C ALA A 94 -17.34 -8.21 -18.68
N SER A 95 -17.19 -7.18 -19.52
CA SER A 95 -17.47 -7.24 -20.96
C SER A 95 -16.58 -8.27 -21.67
N SER A 96 -15.28 -8.29 -21.39
CA SER A 96 -14.35 -9.25 -21.98
C SER A 96 -14.61 -10.69 -21.51
N LEU A 97 -14.86 -10.91 -20.22
CA LEU A 97 -15.09 -12.26 -19.69
C LEU A 97 -16.53 -12.74 -19.87
N ARG A 98 -17.45 -11.86 -20.26
CA ARG A 98 -18.91 -12.09 -20.33
C ARG A 98 -19.49 -12.53 -18.99
N VAL A 99 -19.11 -11.81 -17.95
CA VAL A 99 -19.56 -12.00 -16.55
C VAL A 99 -20.24 -10.73 -16.07
N GLU A 100 -20.92 -10.77 -14.92
CA GLU A 100 -21.54 -9.59 -14.34
C GLU A 100 -20.48 -8.79 -13.55
N GLU A 101 -20.59 -7.47 -13.52
CA GLU A 101 -19.60 -6.60 -12.84
C GLU A 101 -19.53 -6.88 -11.32
N GLU A 102 -20.64 -7.32 -10.74
CA GLU A 102 -20.80 -7.71 -9.34
C GLU A 102 -20.06 -9.02 -9.02
N ASP A 103 -19.87 -9.90 -10.02
CA ASP A 103 -19.14 -11.16 -9.85
C ASP A 103 -17.62 -10.96 -9.78
N ILE A 104 -17.11 -9.80 -10.22
CA ILE A 104 -15.68 -9.49 -10.19
C ILE A 104 -15.34 -9.03 -8.77
N ILE A 105 -14.33 -9.63 -8.14
CA ILE A 105 -13.89 -9.21 -6.81
C ILE A 105 -12.43 -8.79 -6.90
N VAL A 106 -12.16 -7.51 -6.68
CA VAL A 106 -10.81 -6.99 -6.50
C VAL A 106 -10.32 -7.45 -5.13
N LEU A 107 -9.21 -8.18 -5.13
CA LEU A 107 -8.64 -8.81 -3.95
C LEU A 107 -7.50 -7.98 -3.36
N ARG A 108 -6.61 -7.47 -4.22
CA ARG A 108 -5.49 -6.60 -3.82
C ARG A 108 -5.15 -5.62 -4.93
N VAL A 109 -4.71 -4.44 -4.53
CA VAL A 109 -4.14 -3.44 -5.43
C VAL A 109 -2.81 -2.98 -4.84
N ASN A 110 -1.78 -2.89 -5.65
CA ASN A 110 -0.44 -2.52 -5.22
C ASN A 110 0.21 -1.59 -6.22
N CYS A 111 0.57 -0.40 -5.79
CA CYS A 111 1.56 0.40 -6.48
C CYS A 111 2.91 -0.27 -6.21
N GLY A 112 3.58 -0.78 -7.25
CA GLY A 112 4.84 -1.51 -7.10
C GLY A 112 5.93 -0.68 -6.40
N ASN A 113 7.14 -1.23 -6.29
CA ASN A 113 8.31 -0.50 -5.74
C ASN A 113 8.70 0.76 -6.55
N THR A 114 8.01 1.03 -7.66
CA THR A 114 8.20 2.20 -8.54
C THR A 114 6.85 2.91 -8.72
N GLU A 115 6.86 4.25 -8.75
CA GLU A 115 5.67 5.10 -8.95
C GLU A 115 4.93 4.82 -10.28
N ASP A 116 5.62 4.15 -11.23
CA ASP A 116 5.15 3.94 -12.59
C ASP A 116 4.44 2.60 -12.81
N GLN A 117 4.24 1.79 -11.77
CA GLN A 117 3.64 0.45 -11.93
C GLN A 117 2.51 0.22 -10.94
N LEU A 118 1.41 -0.34 -11.44
CA LEU A 118 0.24 -0.72 -10.64
C LEU A 118 -0.10 -2.19 -10.91
N THR A 119 -0.14 -3.00 -9.87
CA THR A 119 -0.55 -4.40 -9.93
C THR A 119 -1.92 -4.56 -9.29
N VAL A 120 -2.83 -5.22 -9.98
CA VAL A 120 -4.19 -5.49 -9.51
C VAL A 120 -4.44 -7.00 -9.54
N GLN A 121 -4.77 -7.55 -8.38
CA GLN A 121 -5.16 -8.95 -8.23
C GLN A 121 -6.67 -9.04 -8.03
N PHE A 122 -7.34 -9.85 -8.84
CA PHE A 122 -8.79 -10.04 -8.77
C PHE A 122 -9.19 -11.50 -9.01
N GLY A 123 -10.41 -11.82 -8.58
CA GLY A 123 -11.10 -13.09 -8.84
C GLY A 123 -12.46 -12.84 -9.48
N VAL A 124 -13.06 -13.89 -10.04
CA VAL A 124 -14.44 -13.86 -10.54
C VAL A 124 -15.24 -14.95 -9.84
N LEU A 125 -16.31 -14.57 -9.17
CA LEU A 125 -17.21 -15.46 -8.45
C LEU A 125 -18.01 -16.35 -9.41
N LYS A 126 -18.38 -17.54 -8.94
CA LYS A 126 -19.32 -18.43 -9.63
C LYS A 126 -20.74 -17.97 -9.31
N LYS A 127 -21.62 -17.94 -10.31
CA LYS A 127 -23.05 -17.56 -10.15
C LYS A 127 -23.86 -18.37 -9.12
N ASP A 128 -23.35 -19.54 -8.71
CA ASP A 128 -23.98 -20.41 -7.72
C ASP A 128 -23.20 -20.45 -6.39
N SER A 129 -22.17 -19.61 -6.21
CA SER A 129 -21.51 -19.47 -4.91
C SER A 129 -22.54 -18.96 -3.90
N ASN A 130 -22.56 -19.50 -2.68
CA ASN A 130 -23.48 -19.00 -1.66
C ASN A 130 -23.16 -17.53 -1.38
N ASP A 131 -23.94 -16.60 -1.96
CA ASP A 131 -23.82 -15.13 -2.00
C ASP A 131 -23.73 -14.41 -0.64
N SER A 132 -23.36 -15.07 0.47
CA SER A 132 -23.53 -14.48 1.81
C SER A 132 -22.53 -14.91 2.88
N ALA A 133 -21.60 -15.83 2.61
CA ALA A 133 -20.68 -16.31 3.64
C ALA A 133 -19.23 -15.91 3.34
N LEU A 134 -18.92 -14.62 3.54
CA LEU A 134 -17.53 -14.21 3.71
C LEU A 134 -16.92 -14.95 4.90
N PRO A 135 -15.63 -15.32 4.86
CA PRO A 135 -14.68 -15.16 3.75
C PRO A 135 -14.89 -16.17 2.60
N TYR A 136 -14.64 -15.75 1.34
CA TYR A 136 -14.70 -16.65 0.18
C TYR A 136 -13.59 -17.69 0.21
N THR A 137 -13.85 -18.86 -0.35
CA THR A 137 -12.89 -19.96 -0.54
C THR A 137 -12.49 -20.06 -2.02
N GLU A 138 -11.42 -20.80 -2.34
CA GLU A 138 -11.02 -21.06 -3.73
C GLU A 138 -12.17 -21.62 -4.58
N ASP A 139 -12.99 -22.48 -3.98
CA ASP A 139 -14.14 -23.12 -4.63
C ASP A 139 -15.24 -22.14 -5.05
N ASP A 140 -15.28 -20.94 -4.48
CA ASP A 140 -16.26 -19.90 -4.84
C ASP A 140 -15.87 -19.15 -6.13
N PHE A 141 -14.61 -19.25 -6.57
CA PHE A 141 -14.10 -18.56 -7.75
C PHE A 141 -14.00 -19.47 -8.98
N ILE A 142 -14.13 -18.85 -10.15
CA ILE A 142 -13.77 -19.46 -11.43
C ILE A 142 -12.25 -19.64 -11.48
N ASP A 143 -11.77 -20.78 -11.99
CA ASP A 143 -10.35 -21.07 -12.16
C ASP A 143 -9.60 -19.91 -12.84
N ALA A 144 -8.71 -19.27 -12.09
CA ALA A 144 -7.94 -18.11 -12.54
C ALA A 144 -7.06 -18.42 -13.76
N LYS A 145 -6.56 -19.66 -13.87
CA LYS A 145 -5.74 -20.07 -15.02
C LYS A 145 -6.55 -20.09 -16.32
N SER A 146 -7.78 -20.58 -16.25
CA SER A 146 -8.74 -20.52 -17.35
C SER A 146 -9.07 -19.08 -17.74
N LEU A 147 -9.29 -18.20 -16.76
CA LEU A 147 -9.55 -16.77 -17.00
C LEU A 147 -8.38 -16.10 -17.74
N VAL A 148 -7.15 -16.24 -17.24
CA VAL A 148 -5.94 -15.69 -17.87
C VAL A 148 -5.77 -16.18 -19.30
N SER A 149 -6.02 -17.47 -19.54
CA SER A 149 -5.94 -18.07 -20.88
C SER A 149 -6.96 -17.43 -21.84
N ARG A 150 -8.18 -17.17 -21.36
CA ARG A 150 -9.22 -16.48 -22.15
C ARG A 150 -8.86 -15.02 -22.42
N MET A 151 -8.36 -14.31 -21.40
CA MET A 151 -7.93 -12.91 -21.52
C MET A 151 -6.79 -12.75 -22.53
N LYS A 152 -5.78 -13.63 -22.49
CA LYS A 152 -4.69 -13.64 -23.47
C LYS A 152 -5.16 -13.98 -24.88
N ALA A 153 -6.07 -14.94 -25.02
CA ALA A 153 -6.61 -15.33 -26.33
C ALA A 153 -7.43 -14.22 -27.00
N MET A 154 -7.95 -13.28 -26.21
CA MET A 154 -8.80 -12.20 -26.68
C MET A 154 -8.05 -11.04 -27.33
N GLY A 155 -6.78 -10.81 -26.98
CA GLY A 155 -5.86 -9.88 -27.68
C GLY A 155 -6.22 -8.40 -27.69
N HIS A 156 -7.36 -7.99 -27.10
CA HIS A 156 -7.82 -6.59 -27.02
C HIS A 156 -7.64 -5.97 -25.63
N LEU A 157 -7.14 -6.74 -24.66
CA LEU A 157 -6.91 -6.29 -23.28
C LEU A 157 -5.56 -5.57 -23.10
N ASN A 158 -5.00 -5.00 -24.17
CA ASN A 158 -3.76 -4.23 -24.10
C ASN A 158 -3.97 -2.88 -23.38
N ARG A 159 -5.22 -2.48 -23.17
CA ARG A 159 -5.59 -1.26 -22.46
C ARG A 159 -6.89 -1.50 -21.68
N ILE A 160 -6.89 -1.16 -20.40
CA ILE A 160 -8.04 -1.30 -19.50
C ILE A 160 -8.14 -0.01 -18.68
N ALA A 161 -9.33 0.58 -18.60
CA ALA A 161 -9.57 1.84 -17.88
C ALA A 161 -8.54 2.94 -18.24
N ASP A 162 -8.29 3.10 -19.54
CA ASP A 162 -7.31 4.01 -20.12
C ASP A 162 -5.83 3.78 -19.76
N MET A 163 -5.52 2.76 -18.95
CA MET A 163 -4.16 2.33 -18.60
C MET A 163 -3.66 1.23 -19.53
N ASP A 164 -2.38 1.32 -19.91
CA ASP A 164 -1.75 0.32 -20.76
C ASP A 164 -1.38 -0.91 -19.91
N VAL A 165 -1.82 -2.09 -20.37
CA VAL A 165 -1.57 -3.37 -19.69
C VAL A 165 -0.24 -3.92 -20.17
N ASP A 166 0.68 -4.16 -19.24
CA ASP A 166 1.97 -4.76 -19.54
C ASP A 166 1.88 -6.29 -19.50
N THR A 167 1.41 -6.83 -18.37
CA THR A 167 1.31 -8.27 -18.17
C THR A 167 -0.04 -8.68 -17.57
N ILE A 168 -0.52 -9.86 -17.99
CA ILE A 168 -1.66 -10.55 -17.38
C ILE A 168 -1.16 -11.94 -17.05
N GLU A 169 -1.23 -12.34 -15.80
CA GLU A 169 -0.74 -13.65 -15.38
C GLU A 169 -1.58 -14.28 -14.28
N PHE A 170 -1.41 -15.60 -14.18
CA PHE A 170 -1.95 -16.40 -13.11
C PHE A 170 -0.86 -16.53 -12.06
N THR A 171 -1.19 -16.25 -10.80
CA THR A 171 -0.28 -16.47 -9.68
C THR A 171 -1.05 -17.07 -8.51
N ASP A 172 -0.38 -17.95 -7.77
CA ASP A 172 -0.86 -18.49 -6.50
C ASP A 172 -0.40 -17.61 -5.31
N GLU A 173 0.50 -16.66 -5.58
CA GLU A 173 1.11 -15.77 -4.60
C GLU A 173 0.36 -14.44 -4.60
N MET A 174 -0.38 -14.21 -3.53
CA MET A 174 -1.01 -12.90 -3.32
C MET A 174 0.01 -11.90 -2.82
N ILE A 175 -0.04 -10.68 -3.36
CA ILE A 175 0.86 -9.59 -2.97
C ILE A 175 0.76 -9.38 -1.46
N GLU A 176 1.83 -9.58 -0.70
CA GLU A 176 1.83 -9.39 0.75
C GLU A 176 1.53 -7.92 1.10
N ILE A 177 0.52 -7.70 1.96
CA ILE A 177 0.17 -6.37 2.48
C ILE A 177 1.05 -6.02 3.69
N GLU A 178 1.71 -7.02 4.25
CA GLU A 178 2.57 -6.91 5.40
C GLU A 178 3.91 -6.31 4.95
N PHE A 179 3.98 -4.99 4.93
CA PHE A 179 5.28 -4.36 5.11
C PHE A 179 5.64 -4.55 6.58
N GLU A 180 6.67 -5.35 6.88
CA GLU A 180 7.26 -5.31 8.22
C GLU A 180 7.61 -3.84 8.49
N PRO A 181 6.96 -3.14 9.43
CA PRO A 181 7.20 -1.72 9.62
C PRO A 181 8.68 -1.56 9.93
N SER A 182 9.39 -0.90 9.03
CA SER A 182 10.80 -0.56 9.25
C SER A 182 10.85 0.29 10.50
N ASN A 183 11.28 -0.32 11.60
CA ASN A 183 11.52 0.38 12.85
C ASN A 183 12.83 1.18 12.79
N ASP A 184 13.49 1.26 11.64
CA ASP A 184 14.79 1.91 11.50
C ASP A 184 14.74 3.39 11.88
N ASP A 185 13.65 4.10 11.52
CA ASP A 185 13.44 5.48 11.92
C ASP A 185 13.25 5.64 13.43
N LEU A 186 12.48 4.75 14.05
CA LEU A 186 12.27 4.72 15.50
C LEU A 186 13.58 4.37 16.23
N ILE A 187 14.35 3.43 15.70
CA ILE A 187 15.66 3.02 16.22
C ILE A 187 16.64 4.19 16.11
N PHE A 188 16.71 4.86 14.95
CA PHE A 188 17.56 6.02 14.74
C PHE A 188 17.20 7.17 15.69
N GLN A 189 15.91 7.49 15.80
CA GLN A 189 15.40 8.51 16.73
C GLN A 189 15.75 8.15 18.18
N ALA A 190 15.59 6.90 18.58
CA ALA A 190 15.96 6.42 19.92
C ALA A 190 17.46 6.57 20.19
N VAL A 191 18.32 6.25 19.22
CA VAL A 191 19.78 6.41 19.32
C VAL A 191 20.17 7.88 19.48
N VAL A 192 19.57 8.79 18.72
CA VAL A 192 19.82 10.24 18.80
C VAL A 192 19.41 10.79 20.16
N VAL A 193 18.23 10.42 20.66
CA VAL A 193 17.74 10.84 21.98
C VAL A 193 18.65 10.30 23.10
N ALA A 194 19.00 9.01 23.02
CA ALA A 194 19.88 8.39 24.01
C ALA A 194 21.25 9.06 24.07
N THR A 195 21.88 9.36 22.92
CA THR A 195 23.17 10.06 22.88
C THR A 195 23.07 11.49 23.42
N ALA A 196 22.02 12.23 23.08
CA ALA A 196 21.78 13.57 23.61
C ALA A 196 21.63 13.57 25.14
N CYS A 197 20.91 12.58 25.70
CA CYS A 197 20.78 12.41 27.14
C CYS A 197 22.13 12.13 27.82
N ILE A 198 22.95 11.23 27.25
CA ILE A 198 24.28 10.91 27.80
C ILE A 198 25.18 12.14 27.80
N ILE A 199 25.23 12.89 26.69
CA ILE A 199 26.03 14.12 26.59
C ILE A 199 25.57 15.15 27.62
N SER A 200 24.26 15.33 27.79
CA SER A 200 23.69 16.27 28.76
C SER A 200 24.06 15.90 30.20
N ILE A 201 24.06 14.62 30.55
CA ILE A 201 24.49 14.12 31.86
C ILE A 201 25.99 14.38 32.07
N LEU A 202 26.83 14.07 31.08
CA LEU A 202 28.28 14.29 31.17
C LEU A 202 28.64 15.77 31.31
N LEU A 203 27.97 16.65 30.55
CA LEU A 203 28.14 18.09 30.67
C LEU A 203 27.67 18.59 32.04
N GLY A 204 26.51 18.12 32.53
CA GLY A 204 26.00 18.45 33.86
C GLY A 204 26.97 18.07 34.97
N LEU A 205 27.55 16.86 34.90
CA LEU A 205 28.58 16.40 35.83
C LEU A 205 29.85 17.24 35.73
N TYR A 206 30.32 17.55 34.51
CA TYR A 206 31.49 18.39 34.29
C TYR A 206 31.32 19.79 34.89
N TYR A 207 30.20 20.47 34.63
CA TYR A 207 29.91 21.79 35.20
C TYR A 207 29.79 21.75 36.73
N THR A 208 29.13 20.73 37.28
CA THR A 208 28.96 20.57 38.73
C THR A 208 30.29 20.27 39.44
N CYS A 209 31.18 19.50 38.82
CA CYS A 209 32.51 19.21 39.36
C CYS A 209 33.45 20.42 39.24
N LYS A 210 33.39 21.19 38.15
CA LYS A 210 34.23 22.38 37.94
C LYS A 210 33.86 23.56 38.84
N GLY A 211 32.60 23.65 39.27
CA GLY A 211 32.11 24.72 40.16
C GLY A 211 32.64 24.67 41.60
N LYS A 212 33.38 23.63 42.01
CA LYS A 212 33.87 23.46 43.39
C LYS A 212 35.21 24.15 43.70
N GLU A 213 35.91 24.70 42.70
CA GLU A 213 37.17 25.44 42.95
C GLU A 213 36.96 26.94 43.22
N TYR A 214 35.74 27.48 43.08
CA TYR A 214 35.48 28.92 43.21
C TYR A 214 35.10 29.40 44.63
N SER A 215 35.07 28.52 45.63
CA SER A 215 34.69 28.90 47.01
C SER A 215 35.84 29.21 47.96
N ASP A 216 37.11 29.00 47.58
CA ASP A 216 38.25 29.17 48.51
C ASP A 216 38.86 30.58 48.53
N ASP A 217 38.51 31.46 47.60
CA ASP A 217 39.09 32.81 47.53
C ASP A 217 38.24 33.94 48.15
N LEU A 218 37.05 33.64 48.68
CA LEU A 218 36.20 34.62 49.40
C LEU A 218 36.26 34.50 50.94
N GLN A 219 37.12 33.63 51.48
CA GLN A 219 37.28 33.41 52.93
C GLN A 219 38.70 33.67 53.47
N LYS A 220 39.50 34.51 52.81
CA LYS A 220 40.71 35.08 53.44
C LYS A 220 40.36 36.40 54.13
N VAL A 221 39.99 36.30 55.41
CA VAL A 221 39.98 37.40 56.39
C VAL A 221 41.36 37.46 57.04
#